data_AF-A0A265Q211-F1
#
_entry.id   AF-A0A265Q211-F1
#
_cell.length_a   1.000
_cell.length_b   1.000
_cell.length_c   1.000
_cell.angle_alpha   90.00
_cell.angle_beta   90.00
_cell.angle_gamma   90.00
#
_symmetry.space_group_name_H-M   'P 1'
#
loop_
_entity.id
_entity.type
_entity.pdbx_description
1 polymer ?
#
loop_
_entity_poly.entity_id
_entity_poly.type
_entity_poly.pdbx_seq_one_letter_code
_entity_poly.pdbx_strand_id
1 'polypeptide(L)' 'MKYTLEKILFGIGIVLLICFFGGLAYIRYDYYTNTITSYASTPLSVYNIIHGIIFLVPSILCFIVSLVLRSKSKNKS' A
#
# COMPACT_ATOMS: atom_id res chain seq x y z
N MET A 1 6.25 23.75 -6.78
CA MET A 1 6.44 22.76 -5.70
C MET A 1 5.19 21.96 -5.33
N LYS A 2 4.03 22.58 -5.00
CA LYS A 2 2.82 21.82 -4.57
C LYS A 2 2.27 20.80 -5.58
N TYR A 3 2.24 21.16 -6.87
CA TYR A 3 1.83 20.26 -7.96
C TYR A 3 2.76 19.05 -8.16
N THR A 4 4.04 19.20 -7.84
CA THR A 4 5.01 18.10 -7.90
C THR A 4 4.82 17.16 -6.73
N LEU A 5 4.55 17.71 -5.54
CA LEU A 5 4.32 16.96 -4.30
C LEU A 5 3.05 16.08 -4.40
N GLU A 6 1.93 16.61 -4.89
CA GLU A 6 0.69 15.82 -5.03
C GLU A 6 0.86 14.61 -5.96
N LYS A 7 1.61 14.76 -7.06
CA LYS A 7 1.90 13.70 -8.02
C LYS A 7 2.83 12.65 -7.43
N ILE A 8 3.84 13.08 -6.68
CA ILE A 8 4.76 12.17 -5.97
C ILE A 8 3.99 11.35 -4.92
N LEU A 9 3.17 11.99 -4.08
CA LEU A 9 2.37 11.27 -3.08
C LEU A 9 1.37 10.30 -3.72
N PHE A 10 0.76 10.69 -4.83
CA PHE A 10 -0.12 9.81 -5.60
C PHE A 10 0.63 8.58 -6.12
N GLY A 11 1.82 8.80 -6.70
CA GLY A 11 2.68 7.71 -7.18
C GLY A 11 3.11 6.77 -6.06
N ILE A 12 3.55 7.30 -4.91
CA ILE A 12 3.90 6.50 -3.72
C ILE A 12 2.68 5.70 -3.24
N GLY A 13 1.50 6.32 -3.21
CA GLY A 13 0.25 5.64 -2.84
C GLY A 13 -0.06 4.44 -3.74
N ILE A 14 0.14 4.57 -5.06
CA ILE A 14 -0.02 3.48 -6.03
C ILE A 14 1.00 2.36 -5.80
N VAL A 15 2.28 2.69 -5.62
CA VAL A 15 3.33 1.68 -5.39
C VAL A 15 3.02 0.88 -4.13
N LEU A 16 2.65 1.55 -3.03
CA LEU A 16 2.27 0.90 -1.78
C LEU A 16 1.03 0.02 -1.95
N LEU A 17 0.07 0.43 -2.77
CA LEU A 17 -1.13 -0.34 -3.07
C LEU A 17 -0.81 -1.61 -3.87
N ILE A 18 0.11 -1.53 -4.84
CA ILE A 18 0.60 -2.70 -5.57
C ILE A 18 1.33 -3.66 -4.62
N CYS A 19 2.16 -3.15 -3.71
CA CYS A 19 2.81 -3.97 -2.68
C CYS A 19 1.80 -4.64 -1.75
N PHE A 20 0.69 -3.97 -1.42
CA PHE A 20 -0.40 -4.54 -0.66
C PHE A 20 -1.08 -5.70 -1.40
N PHE A 21 -1.53 -5.48 -2.64
CA PHE A 21 -2.20 -6.50 -3.43
C PHE A 21 -1.29 -7.68 -3.80
N GLY A 22 -0.03 -7.40 -4.12
CA GLY A 22 1.00 -8.42 -4.35
C GLY A 22 1.21 -9.29 -3.11
N GLY A 23 1.23 -8.68 -1.92
CA GLY A 23 1.27 -9.41 -0.65
C GLY A 23 0.05 -10.30 -0.42
N LEU A 24 -1.17 -9.80 -0.67
CA LEU A 24 -2.38 -10.61 -0.55
C LEU A 24 -2.38 -11.81 -1.51
N ALA A 25 -1.96 -11.61 -2.76
CA ALA A 25 -1.81 -12.68 -3.74
C ALA A 25 -0.76 -13.69 -3.27
N TYR A 26 0.35 -13.23 -2.70
CA TYR A 26 1.39 -14.08 -2.13
C TYR A 26 0.87 -14.93 -0.95
N ILE A 27 0.19 -14.35 0.04
CA ILE A 27 -0.44 -15.11 1.15
C ILE A 27 -1.35 -16.18 0.59
N ARG A 28 -2.23 -15.77 -0.33
CA ARG A 28 -3.24 -16.67 -0.86
C ARG A 28 -2.58 -17.80 -1.64
N TYR A 29 -1.53 -17.53 -2.39
CA TYR A 29 -0.80 -18.57 -3.10
C TYR A 29 -0.10 -19.49 -2.08
N ASP A 30 0.71 -18.93 -1.17
CA ASP A 30 1.45 -19.68 -0.16
C ASP A 30 0.56 -20.58 0.73
N TYR A 31 -0.53 -20.01 1.26
CA TYR A 31 -1.47 -20.72 2.15
C TYR A 31 -2.24 -21.85 1.44
N TYR A 32 -2.58 -21.68 0.15
CA TYR A 32 -3.40 -22.66 -0.57
C TYR A 32 -2.58 -23.64 -1.41
N THR A 33 -1.38 -23.29 -1.86
CA THR A 33 -0.57 -24.17 -2.72
C THR A 33 0.50 -24.95 -1.98
N ASN A 34 0.74 -24.70 -0.67
CA ASN A 34 1.65 -25.49 0.19
C ASN A 34 3.05 -25.74 -0.42
N THR A 35 3.53 -24.83 -1.28
CA THR A 35 4.72 -25.07 -2.10
C THR A 35 6.01 -24.46 -1.56
N ILE A 36 5.97 -23.69 -0.47
CA ILE A 36 7.15 -22.97 0.03
C ILE A 36 7.35 -23.28 1.52
N THR A 37 8.33 -24.13 1.82
CA THR A 37 8.80 -24.46 3.18
C THR A 37 9.48 -23.28 3.91
N SER A 38 9.47 -22.08 3.34
CA SER A 38 10.36 -20.99 3.72
C SER A 38 9.83 -20.06 4.83
N TYR A 39 8.55 -20.15 5.20
CA TYR A 39 7.93 -19.25 6.20
C TYR A 39 7.38 -19.95 7.44
N ALA A 40 7.75 -21.21 7.69
CA ALA A 40 7.30 -21.99 8.85
C ALA A 40 7.55 -21.34 10.23
N SER A 41 8.33 -20.26 10.32
CA SER A 41 8.65 -19.52 11.55
C SER A 41 7.87 -18.20 11.74
N THR A 42 7.21 -17.66 10.70
CA THR A 42 6.51 -16.36 10.81
C THR A 42 5.00 -16.57 10.78
N PRO A 43 4.26 -16.26 11.87
CA PRO A 43 2.82 -16.49 11.91
C PRO A 43 2.06 -15.69 10.84
N LEU A 44 0.99 -16.29 10.29
CA LEU A 44 0.09 -15.64 9.34
C LEU A 44 -0.45 -14.29 9.85
N SER A 45 -0.65 -14.17 11.16
CA SER A 45 -1.06 -12.91 11.81
C SER A 45 -0.03 -11.79 11.63
N VAL A 46 1.26 -12.10 11.71
CA VAL A 46 2.35 -11.14 11.51
C VAL A 46 2.39 -10.68 10.05
N TYR A 47 2.17 -11.60 9.10
CA TYR A 47 2.10 -11.24 7.68
C TYR A 47 0.90 -10.34 7.38
N ASN A 48 -0.28 -10.67 7.92
CA ASN A 48 -1.47 -9.83 7.81
C ASN A 48 -1.25 -8.43 8.40
N ILE A 49 -0.48 -8.32 9.50
CA ILE A 49 -0.07 -7.04 10.07
C ILE A 49 0.85 -6.28 9.10
N ILE A 50 1.88 -6.93 8.56
CA ILE A 50 2.81 -6.28 7.61
C ILE A 50 2.03 -5.75 6.40
N HIS A 51 1.20 -6.57 5.76
CA HIS A 51 0.48 -6.12 4.58
C HIS A 51 -0.68 -5.18 4.90
N GLY A 52 -1.52 -5.51 5.87
CA GLY A 52 -2.70 -4.73 6.24
C GLY A 52 -2.37 -3.40 6.94
N ILE A 53 -1.28 -3.29 7.70
CA ILE A 53 -0.95 -2.08 8.45
C ILE A 53 0.19 -1.31 7.79
N ILE A 54 1.24 -1.96 7.31
CA ILE A 54 2.44 -1.26 6.80
C ILE A 54 2.26 -0.82 5.34
N PHE A 55 1.48 -1.53 4.52
CA PHE A 55 1.27 -1.14 3.12
C PHE A 55 -0.07 -0.43 2.88
N LEU A 56 -1.18 -0.96 3.41
CA LEU A 56 -2.51 -0.40 3.16
C LEU A 56 -2.73 0.96 3.83
N VAL A 57 -2.38 1.10 5.13
CA VAL A 57 -2.63 2.37 5.85
C VAL A 57 -1.80 3.52 5.25
N PRO A 58 -0.48 3.37 4.99
CA PRO A 58 0.29 4.42 4.33
C PRO A 58 -0.17 4.71 2.91
N SER A 59 -0.60 3.69 2.15
CA SER A 59 -1.22 3.87 0.83
C SER A 59 -2.44 4.80 0.89
N ILE A 60 -3.39 4.51 1.79
CA ILE A 60 -4.61 5.32 2.00
C ILE A 60 -4.25 6.74 2.40
N LEU A 61 -3.32 6.91 3.34
CA LEU A 61 -2.87 8.24 3.78
C LEU A 61 -2.26 9.04 2.63
N CYS A 62 -1.38 8.44 1.82
CA CYS A 62 -0.81 9.07 0.65
C CYS A 62 -1.89 9.51 -0.36
N PHE A 63 -2.91 8.68 -0.58
CA PHE A 63 -4.03 9.05 -1.46
C PHE A 63 -4.87 10.19 -0.91
N ILE A 64 -5.24 10.16 0.38
CA ILE A 64 -6.02 11.23 1.03
C ILE A 64 -5.26 12.55 0.95
N VAL A 65 -3.97 12.56 1.31
CA VAL A 65 -3.17 13.78 1.28
C VAL A 65 -3.01 14.30 -0.14
N SER A 66 -2.79 13.41 -1.13
CA SER A 66 -2.74 13.80 -2.54
C SER A 66 -4.07 14.42 -3.02
N LEU A 67 -5.20 13.84 -2.65
CA LEU A 67 -6.54 14.36 -2.95
C LEU A 67 -6.80 15.74 -2.34
N VAL A 68 -6.45 15.92 -1.07
CA VAL A 68 -6.60 17.20 -0.36
C VAL A 68 -5.73 18.28 -1.00
N LEU A 69 -4.47 17.95 -1.34
CA LEU A 69 -3.56 18.88 -2.02
C LEU A 69 -4.10 19.29 -3.39
N ARG A 70 -4.58 18.33 -4.18
CA ARG A 70 -5.17 18.58 -5.50
C ARG A 70 -6.44 19.43 -5.42
N SER A 71 -7.31 19.17 -4.45
CA SER A 71 -8.53 19.95 -4.20
C SER A 71 -8.20 21.40 -3.83
N LYS A 72 -7.27 21.61 -2.90
CA LYS A 72 -6.79 22.95 -2.53
C LYS A 72 -6.12 23.69 -3.69
N SER A 73 -5.46 22.98 -4.60
CA SER A 73 -4.85 23.60 -5.78
C SER A 73 -5.90 24.07 -6.79
N LYS A 74 -7.04 23.37 -6.91
CA LYS A 74 -8.14 23.73 -7.81
C LYS A 74 -8.92 24.96 -7.32
N ASN A 75 -9.07 25.15 -6.01
CA ASN A 75 -9.77 26.30 -5.41
C ASN A 75 -8.97 27.62 -5.39
N LYS A 76 -7.72 27.62 -5.90
CA LYS A 76 -6.84 28.79 -5.93
C LYS A 76 -6.59 29.33 -7.35
N SER A 77 -7.19 28.72 -8.36
CA SER A 77 -7.19 29.18 -9.75
C SER A 77 -8.52 29.84 -10.07
#